data_AF-A0AAD5FNV6-F1
#
_entry.id   AF-A0AAD5FNV6-F1
#
_cell.length_a   1.000
_cell.length_b   1.000
_cell.length_c   1.000
_cell.angle_alpha   90.00
_cell.angle_beta   90.00
_cell.angle_gamma   90.00
#
_symmetry.space_group_name_H-M   'P 1'
#
loop_
_entity.id
_entity.type
_entity.pdbx_description
1 polymer ?
#
loop_
_entity_poly.entity_id
_entity_poly.type
_entity_poly.pdbx_seq_one_letter_code
_entity_poly.pdbx_strand_id
1 'polypeptide(L)'
;MVTLQKKIESAKSPEERERFEKEKFELLQGREQVIKSMREIVSKCTNSNEEAERIMHAKSHAYTTREYKEVAEYYKAKCFNWHEAKYQSAMEHLYLFSNLLEEKVTVERIKTAIDEVGAAIKAEKKKEEVEQSKGIEQEKM
;
A
#
# COMPACT_ATOMS: atom_id res chain seq x y z
N MET A 1 -14.30 5.29 -5.26
CA MET A 1 -14.51 4.23 -6.27
C MET A 1 -15.80 4.36 -7.08
N VAL A 2 -16.93 4.80 -6.52
CA VAL A 2 -18.22 4.90 -7.25
C VAL A 2 -18.16 5.84 -8.48
N THR A 3 -17.22 6.79 -8.51
CA THR A 3 -17.04 7.75 -9.60
C THR A 3 -16.52 7.13 -10.90
N LEU A 4 -15.61 6.15 -10.85
CA LEU A 4 -15.06 5.51 -12.07
C LEU A 4 -16.03 4.48 -12.66
N GLN A 5 -16.75 3.75 -11.81
CA GLN A 5 -17.78 2.81 -12.26
C GLN A 5 -18.85 3.52 -13.11
N LYS A 6 -19.34 4.67 -12.64
CA LYS A 6 -20.29 5.50 -13.40
C LYS A 6 -19.71 6.05 -14.71
N LYS A 7 -18.40 6.35 -14.75
CA LYS A 7 -17.71 6.80 -15.98
C LYS A 7 -17.57 5.68 -17.02
N ILE A 8 -17.33 4.45 -16.58
CA ILE A 8 -17.32 3.26 -17.44
C ILE A 8 -18.71 3.04 -18.05
N GLU A 9 -19.77 3.12 -17.24
CA GLU A 9 -21.17 2.92 -17.66
C GLU A 9 -21.68 4.01 -18.62
N SER A 10 -21.07 5.21 -18.59
CA SER A 10 -21.43 6.35 -19.44
C SER A 10 -20.43 6.61 -20.57
N ALA A 11 -19.44 5.73 -20.75
CA ALA A 11 -18.42 5.87 -21.80
C ALA A 11 -19.06 5.77 -23.18
N LYS A 12 -18.70 6.69 -24.07
CA LYS A 12 -19.32 6.81 -25.41
C LYS A 12 -18.55 6.06 -26.49
N SER A 13 -17.34 5.62 -26.17
CA SER A 13 -16.45 4.90 -27.06
C SER A 13 -15.78 3.72 -26.35
N PRO A 14 -15.40 2.66 -27.08
CA PRO A 14 -14.63 1.55 -26.53
C PRO A 14 -13.29 2.01 -25.92
N GLU A 15 -12.62 2.99 -26.54
CA GLU A 15 -11.33 3.53 -26.07
C GLU A 15 -11.45 4.24 -24.72
N GLU A 16 -12.48 5.06 -24.52
CA GLU A 16 -12.71 5.71 -23.22
C GLU A 16 -13.04 4.71 -22.12
N ARG A 17 -13.83 3.68 -22.47
CA ARG A 17 -14.18 2.60 -21.55
C ARG A 17 -12.93 1.85 -21.10
N GLU A 18 -12.09 1.43 -22.03
CA GLU A 18 -10.84 0.73 -21.74
C GLU A 18 -9.92 1.57 -20.85
N ARG A 19 -9.79 2.88 -21.14
CA ARG A 19 -9.01 3.80 -20.30
C ARG A 19 -9.52 3.84 -18.87
N PHE A 20 -10.84 3.97 -18.66
CA PHE A 20 -11.41 4.01 -17.32
C PHE A 20 -11.35 2.66 -16.60
N GLU A 21 -11.46 1.55 -17.33
CA GLU A 21 -11.28 0.19 -16.80
C GLU A 21 -9.84 -0.02 -16.33
N LYS A 22 -8.86 0.40 -17.13
CA LYS A 22 -7.43 0.37 -16.76
C LYS A 22 -7.15 1.23 -15.52
N GLU A 23 -7.65 2.46 -15.48
CA GLU A 23 -7.50 3.35 -14.32
C GLU A 23 -8.12 2.71 -13.06
N LYS A 24 -9.33 2.17 -13.17
CA LYS A 24 -9.99 1.48 -12.06
C LYS A 24 -9.17 0.28 -11.58
N PHE A 25 -8.62 -0.51 -12.49
CA PHE A 25 -7.78 -1.66 -12.17
C PHE A 25 -6.51 -1.22 -11.42
N GLU A 26 -5.81 -0.19 -11.90
CA GLU A 26 -4.60 0.32 -11.26
C GLU A 26 -4.86 0.82 -9.83
N LEU A 27 -5.97 1.52 -9.61
CA LEU A 27 -6.37 1.97 -8.26
C LEU A 27 -6.70 0.80 -7.33
N LEU A 28 -7.39 -0.24 -7.82
CA LEU A 28 -7.71 -1.43 -7.03
C LEU A 28 -6.45 -2.19 -6.65
N GLN A 29 -5.53 -2.38 -7.60
CA GLN A 29 -4.24 -3.01 -7.37
C GLN A 29 -3.42 -2.24 -6.33
N GLY A 30 -3.35 -0.90 -6.48
CA GLY A 30 -2.64 -0.05 -5.51
C GLY A 30 -3.23 -0.15 -4.10
N ARG A 31 -4.56 -0.21 -3.99
CA ARG A 31 -5.23 -0.41 -2.70
C ARG A 31 -4.88 -1.75 -2.05
N GLU A 32 -4.91 -2.83 -2.82
CA GLU A 32 -4.57 -4.17 -2.32
C GLU A 32 -3.13 -4.25 -1.85
N GLN A 33 -2.19 -3.68 -2.62
CA GLN A 33 -0.78 -3.60 -2.26
C GLN A 33 -0.57 -2.87 -0.92
N VAL A 34 -1.24 -1.74 -0.74
CA VAL A 34 -1.19 -0.97 0.51
C VAL A 34 -1.75 -1.75 1.70
N ILE A 35 -2.88 -2.43 1.54
CA ILE A 35 -3.49 -3.23 2.62
C ILE A 35 -2.56 -4.37 3.02
N LYS A 36 -2.02 -5.10 2.02
CA LYS A 36 -1.09 -6.21 2.24
C LYS A 36 0.16 -5.73 2.98
N SER A 37 0.78 -4.63 2.54
CA SER A 37 1.99 -4.11 3.19
C SER A 37 1.76 -3.67 4.62
N MET A 38 0.62 -3.00 4.91
CA MET A 38 0.29 -2.56 6.25
C MET A 38 0.09 -3.75 7.21
N ARG A 39 -0.64 -4.77 6.76
CA ARG A 39 -0.82 -6.01 7.55
C ARG A 39 0.52 -6.69 7.82
N GLU A 40 1.39 -6.76 6.81
CA GLU A 40 2.71 -7.38 6.95
C GLU A 40 3.62 -6.60 7.91
N ILE A 41 3.62 -5.26 7.83
CA ILE A 41 4.37 -4.40 8.77
C ILE A 41 3.88 -4.64 10.19
N VAL A 42 2.56 -4.62 10.43
CA VAL A 42 1.99 -4.88 11.77
C VAL A 42 2.41 -6.27 12.26
N SER A 43 2.29 -7.31 11.43
CA SER A 43 2.68 -8.67 11.79
C SER A 43 4.17 -8.81 12.14
N LYS A 44 5.06 -8.06 11.47
CA LYS A 44 6.50 -8.03 11.79
C LYS A 44 6.80 -7.25 13.08
N CYS A 45 5.95 -6.28 13.40
CA CYS A 45 6.10 -5.46 14.60
C CYS A 45 5.59 -6.16 15.87
N THR A 46 4.65 -7.09 15.75
CA THR A 46 4.06 -7.82 16.87
C THR A 46 4.69 -9.20 17.04
N ASN A 47 4.48 -9.84 18.19
CA ASN A 47 5.02 -11.18 18.47
C ASN A 47 3.94 -12.28 18.36
N SER A 48 2.66 -11.91 18.24
CA SER A 48 1.55 -12.84 18.04
C SER A 48 0.48 -12.28 17.11
N ASN A 49 -0.37 -13.19 16.60
CA ASN A 49 -1.50 -12.82 15.75
C ASN A 49 -2.57 -12.05 16.53
N GLU A 50 -2.77 -12.38 17.80
CA GLU A 50 -3.73 -11.68 18.66
C GLU A 50 -3.30 -10.23 18.90
N GLU A 51 -2.00 -9.99 19.04
CA GLU A 51 -1.45 -8.64 19.14
C GLU A 51 -1.59 -7.87 17.82
N ALA A 52 -1.31 -8.53 16.68
CA ALA A 52 -1.53 -7.93 15.36
C ALA A 52 -3.01 -7.52 15.16
N GLU A 53 -3.96 -8.40 15.49
CA GLU A 53 -5.39 -8.09 15.37
C GLU A 53 -5.82 -6.96 16.30
N ARG A 54 -5.29 -6.89 17.53
CA ARG A 54 -5.54 -5.74 18.42
C ARG A 54 -5.06 -4.43 17.78
N ILE A 55 -3.84 -4.41 17.22
CA ILE A 55 -3.32 -3.24 16.50
C ILE A 55 -4.21 -2.87 15.32
N MET A 56 -4.68 -3.84 14.54
CA MET A 56 -5.50 -3.59 13.35
C MET A 56 -6.85 -2.94 13.68
N HIS A 57 -7.42 -3.26 14.83
CA HIS A 57 -8.74 -2.79 15.28
C HIS A 57 -8.71 -1.66 16.31
N ALA A 58 -7.55 -1.37 16.90
CA ALA A 58 -7.39 -0.28 17.84
C ALA A 58 -7.66 1.09 17.20
N LYS A 59 -8.12 2.03 18.03
CA LYS A 59 -8.38 3.43 17.65
C LYS A 59 -7.48 4.36 18.47
N SER A 60 -6.21 4.42 18.10
CA SER A 60 -5.29 5.43 18.62
C SER A 60 -5.70 6.83 18.13
N HIS A 61 -5.45 7.82 18.98
CA HIS A 61 -5.63 9.23 18.66
C HIS A 61 -4.30 10.00 18.58
N ALA A 62 -3.17 9.31 18.70
CA ALA A 62 -1.82 9.88 18.81
C ALA A 62 -1.17 10.28 17.46
N TYR A 63 -1.96 10.82 16.52
CA TYR A 63 -1.52 11.25 15.19
C TYR A 63 -0.60 12.48 15.17
N THR A 64 -0.39 13.13 16.33
CA THR A 64 0.31 14.41 16.43
C THR A 64 1.75 14.29 16.93
N THR A 65 2.16 13.09 17.36
CA THR A 65 3.50 12.84 17.90
C THR A 65 4.58 12.98 16.81
N ARG A 66 5.82 13.28 17.23
CA ARG A 66 6.94 13.41 16.29
C ARG A 66 7.26 12.06 15.66
N GLU A 67 7.21 11.03 16.48
CA GLU A 67 7.44 9.62 16.17
C GLU A 67 6.45 9.13 15.10
N TYR A 68 5.17 9.46 15.24
CA TYR A 68 4.16 9.14 14.23
C TYR A 68 4.49 9.77 12.88
N LYS A 69 4.78 11.07 12.86
CA LYS A 69 5.12 11.80 11.62
C LYS A 69 6.37 11.21 10.95
N GLU A 70 7.38 10.89 11.75
CA GLU A 70 8.63 10.29 11.31
C GLU A 70 8.39 8.92 10.65
N VAL A 71 7.61 8.04 11.29
CA VAL A 71 7.28 6.72 10.75
C VAL A 71 6.44 6.84 9.47
N ALA A 72 5.43 7.70 9.46
CA ALA A 72 4.59 7.91 8.29
C ALA A 72 5.41 8.40 7.08
N GLU A 73 6.26 9.40 7.27
CA GLU A 73 7.15 9.92 6.23
C GLU A 73 8.15 8.85 5.75
N TYR A 74 8.65 8.00 6.66
CA TYR A 74 9.52 6.88 6.29
C TYR A 74 8.78 5.86 5.42
N TYR A 75 7.56 5.49 5.78
CA TYR A 75 6.71 4.61 4.98
C TYR A 75 6.44 5.18 3.59
N LYS A 76 6.17 6.49 3.50
CA LYS A 76 5.99 7.19 2.21
C LYS A 76 7.17 7.00 1.28
N ALA A 77 8.38 7.17 1.82
CA ALA A 77 9.62 7.13 1.04
C ALA A 77 10.03 5.71 0.66
N LYS A 78 9.69 4.71 1.48
CA LYS A 78 10.16 3.33 1.31
C LYS A 78 9.17 2.42 0.61
N CYS A 79 7.87 2.63 0.84
CA CYS A 79 6.81 1.78 0.34
C CYS A 79 5.92 2.52 -0.66
N PHE A 80 5.01 3.38 -0.18
CA PHE A 80 3.94 3.94 -0.99
C PHE A 80 3.75 5.43 -0.73
N ASN A 81 3.96 6.23 -1.77
CA ASN A 81 3.70 7.66 -1.73
C ASN A 81 2.21 7.94 -1.95
N TRP A 82 1.48 8.21 -0.87
CA TRP A 82 0.04 8.46 -0.92
C TRP A 82 -0.38 9.75 -1.62
N HIS A 83 0.56 10.60 -2.05
CA HIS A 83 0.26 11.72 -2.95
C HIS A 83 0.02 11.25 -4.40
N GLU A 84 0.40 10.02 -4.73
CA GLU A 84 0.04 9.39 -6.00
C GLU A 84 -1.35 8.78 -5.91
N ALA A 85 -2.21 9.05 -6.90
CA ALA A 85 -3.60 8.58 -6.90
C ALA A 85 -3.74 7.07 -6.70
N LYS A 86 -2.80 6.29 -7.27
CA LYS A 86 -2.73 4.83 -7.12
C LYS A 86 -2.61 4.37 -5.66
N TYR A 87 -1.96 5.15 -4.81
CA TYR A 87 -1.62 4.78 -3.44
C TYR A 87 -2.32 5.62 -2.38
N GLN A 88 -3.25 6.49 -2.79
CA GLN A 88 -3.96 7.39 -1.90
C GLN A 88 -4.68 6.65 -0.74
N SER A 89 -5.10 5.40 -0.96
CA SER A 89 -5.70 4.55 0.09
C SER A 89 -4.78 4.30 1.28
N ALA A 90 -3.47 4.52 1.18
CA ALA A 90 -2.56 4.42 2.32
C ALA A 90 -2.93 5.38 3.45
N MET A 91 -3.52 6.54 3.15
CA MET A 91 -4.00 7.48 4.16
C MET A 91 -5.03 6.86 5.11
N GLU A 92 -5.86 5.93 4.63
CA GLU A 92 -6.87 5.22 5.44
C GLU A 92 -6.22 4.27 6.46
N HIS A 93 -4.94 3.94 6.32
CA HIS A 93 -4.25 2.94 7.12
C HIS A 93 -3.08 3.51 7.96
N LEU A 94 -2.73 4.80 7.79
CA LEU A 94 -1.63 5.40 8.55
C LEU A 94 -1.86 5.36 10.07
N TYR A 95 -3.12 5.26 10.52
CA TYR A 95 -3.46 5.11 11.94
C TYR A 95 -2.82 3.90 12.61
N LEU A 96 -2.47 2.86 11.84
CA LEU A 96 -1.80 1.68 12.37
C LEU A 96 -0.43 2.00 12.98
N PHE A 97 0.28 3.00 12.46
CA PHE A 97 1.53 3.47 13.08
C PHE A 97 1.29 4.12 14.43
N SER A 98 0.17 4.84 14.57
CA SER A 98 -0.24 5.43 15.85
C SER A 98 -0.57 4.32 16.86
N ASN A 99 -1.29 3.29 16.44
CA ASN A 99 -1.59 2.11 17.27
C ASN A 99 -0.32 1.39 17.73
N LEU A 100 0.64 1.17 16.82
CA LEU A 100 1.92 0.52 17.16
C LEU A 100 2.72 1.32 18.20
N LEU A 101 2.78 2.65 18.04
CA LEU A 101 3.48 3.52 18.99
C LEU A 101 2.81 3.56 20.37
N GLU A 102 1.47 3.52 20.43
CA GLU A 102 0.74 3.42 21.69
C GLU A 102 1.03 2.12 22.45
N GLU A 103 1.12 1.00 21.72
CA GLU A 103 1.53 -0.32 22.24
C GLU A 103 3.05 -0.43 22.49
N LYS A 104 3.76 0.70 22.52
CA LYS A 104 5.19 0.79 22.85
C LYS A 104 6.13 0.07 21.87
N VAL A 105 5.68 -0.19 20.65
CA VAL A 105 6.57 -0.62 19.57
C VAL A 105 7.51 0.54 19.24
N THR A 106 8.81 0.27 19.23
CA THR A 106 9.81 1.31 18.98
C THR A 106 9.82 1.75 17.52
N VAL A 107 10.18 3.02 17.27
CA VAL A 107 10.29 3.59 15.92
C VAL A 107 11.26 2.76 15.06
N GLU A 108 12.36 2.29 15.65
CA GLU A 108 13.37 1.48 14.97
C GLU A 108 12.81 0.15 14.49
N ARG A 109 11.97 -0.51 15.31
CA ARG A 109 11.33 -1.78 14.93
C ARG A 109 10.36 -1.56 13.76
N ILE A 110 9.56 -0.49 13.83
CA ILE A 110 8.62 -0.15 12.75
C ILE A 110 9.37 0.17 11.45
N LYS A 111 10.44 0.98 11.52
CA LYS A 111 11.27 1.30 10.35
C LYS A 111 11.93 0.07 9.73
N THR A 112 12.41 -0.86 10.56
CA THR A 112 12.99 -2.12 10.08
C THR A 112 11.95 -2.94 9.31
N ALA A 113 10.74 -3.08 9.87
CA ALA A 113 9.64 -3.74 9.18
C ALA A 113 9.24 -3.04 7.86
N ILE A 114 9.24 -1.70 7.84
CA ILE A 114 9.01 -0.90 6.63
C ILE A 114 10.09 -1.17 5.58
N ASP A 115 11.36 -1.22 5.95
CA ASP A 115 12.45 -1.48 5.01
C ASP A 115 12.36 -2.89 4.40
N GLU A 116 12.05 -3.90 5.22
CA GLU A 116 11.87 -5.28 4.75
C GLU A 116 10.70 -5.38 3.75
N VAL A 117 9.54 -4.84 4.10
CA VAL A 117 8.34 -4.88 3.26
C VAL A 117 8.54 -4.02 2.00
N GLY A 118 9.14 -2.84 2.14
CA GLY A 118 9.47 -1.97 1.01
C GLY A 118 10.45 -2.61 0.03
N ALA A 119 11.44 -3.37 0.52
CA ALA A 119 12.35 -4.14 -0.33
C ALA A 119 11.61 -5.28 -1.06
N ALA A 120 10.72 -6.00 -0.37
CA ALA A 120 9.91 -7.06 -0.97
C ALA A 120 9.02 -6.53 -2.11
N ILE A 121 8.31 -5.41 -1.90
CA ILE A 121 7.48 -4.76 -2.94
C ILE A 121 8.32 -4.39 -4.16
N LYS A 122 9.52 -3.83 -3.95
CA LYS A 122 10.42 -3.46 -5.06
C LYS A 122 10.93 -4.69 -5.81
N ALA A 123 11.16 -5.81 -5.12
CA ALA A 123 11.56 -7.06 -5.74
C ALA A 123 10.42 -7.69 -6.55
N GLU A 124 9.17 -7.63 -6.06
CA GLU A 124 7.98 -8.09 -6.80
C GLU A 124 7.79 -7.29 -8.10
N LYS A 125 7.87 -5.95 -8.04
CA LYS A 125 7.78 -5.09 -9.25
C LYS A 125 8.83 -5.42 -10.31
N LYS A 126 10.08 -5.65 -9.89
CA LYS A 126 11.16 -6.04 -10.82
C LYS A 126 10.91 -7.39 -11.49
N LYS A 127 10.27 -8.34 -10.80
CA LYS A 127 9.94 -9.64 -11.39
C LYS A 127 8.85 -9.49 -12.45
N GLU A 128 7.82 -8.70 -12.18
CA GLU A 128 6.74 -8.42 -13.15
C GLU A 128 7.27 -7.74 -14.42
N GLU A 129 8.18 -6.78 -14.29
CA GLU A 129 8.81 -6.09 -15.43
C GLU A 129 9.69 -7.04 -16.28
N VAL A 130 10.43 -7.95 -15.64
CA VAL A 130 11.28 -8.94 -16.31
C VAL A 130 10.45 -10.01 -17.02
N GLU A 131 9.35 -10.47 -16.42
CA GLU A 131 8.43 -11.46 -17.02
C GLU A 131 7.74 -10.87 -18.26
N GLN A 132 7.29 -9.61 -18.19
CA GLN A 132 6.67 -8.90 -19.31
C GLN A 132 7.66 -8.65 -20.46
N SER A 133 8.92 -8.38 -20.16
CA SER A 133 9.97 -8.21 -21.17
C SER A 133 10.27 -9.50 -21.94
N LYS A 134 10.20 -10.66 -21.27
CA LYS A 134 10.41 -11.98 -21.89
C LYS A 134 9.22 -12.44 -22.75
N GLY A 135 7.99 -12.08 -22.37
CA GLY A 135 6.79 -12.39 -23.16
C GLY A 135 6.78 -11.70 -24.53
N ILE A 136 7.28 -10.46 -24.60
CA ILE A 136 7.35 -9.68 -25.86
C ILE A 136 8.41 -10.24 -26.83
N GLU A 137 9.44 -10.92 -26.32
CA GLU A 137 10.49 -11.52 -27.14
C GLU A 137 10.06 -12.87 -27.77
N GLN A 138 9.07 -13.55 -27.17
CA GLN A 138 8.51 -14.80 -27.70
C GLN A 138 7.38 -14.60 -28.72
N GLU A 139 6.73 -13.43 -28.74
CA GLU A 139 5.68 -13.10 -29.73
C GLU A 139 6.25 -12.50 -31.03
N LYS A 140 7.57 -12.27 -31.08
CA LYS A 140 8.30 -11.75 -32.26
C LYS A 140 9.11 -12.80 -33.02
N MET A 141 8.95 -14.09 -32.69
CA MET A 141 9.69 -15.21 -33.33
C MET A 141 8.75 -16.19 -34.02
#